data_AF-A0A5C6C489-F1
#
_entry.id   AF-A0A5C6C489-F1
#
_cell.length_a   1.000
_cell.length_b   1.000
_cell.length_c   1.000
_cell.angle_alpha   90.00
_cell.angle_beta   90.00
_cell.angle_gamma   90.00
#
_symmetry.space_group_name_H-M   'P 1'
#
loop_
_entity.id
_entity.type
_entity.pdbx_description
1 polymer ?
#
loop_
_entity_poly.entity_id
_entity_poly.type
_entity_poly.pdbx_seq_one_letter_code
_entity_poly.pdbx_strand_id
1 'polypeptide(L)'
;MVSPRCHGGEIPIGLTSADAAKRWTSRPVQCDYAIEVMPQTNWPKIQPSILIVERVIPSNRVKLTTPTPRSPLDSHRESILNLPPSFRRTIPKRPRSILIFALLMFSTPALVAADLLTIDNGSVKIGIDREKGGAITWLSSDRYPQNIVNIADPGRLIQQSYYAGKRLDRTSEGQSSAWSPWSWNPIQGGGVGSGGRTGTWARVTQFEESDNVLFSETIPKLWDMADEEADAVMRQWTAFEPEMTGVVCVQCELRTKRHEDDAWGEARMSPQEIPACYFTRNFDAVKSYLGDGRWMAEHQAPGPPWGKANPPRKAMAMFERSGQGVAVFSPTSRESWNFGPHGSGLSSDPSEGPCMHVAPIDRVRLGRQSTFRYRYWLIVGDEAQIASRLDSLWTKYAAEQSHLNEHSN
;
A
#
# COMPACT_ATOMS: atom_id res chain seq x y z
N MET A 1 -29.58 -39.12 23.47
CA MET A 1 -30.22 -39.52 24.74
C MET A 1 -29.40 -38.87 25.85
N VAL A 2 -29.85 -37.95 26.69
CA VAL A 2 -31.17 -37.44 27.10
C VAL A 2 -30.99 -35.95 27.48
N SER A 3 -31.99 -35.14 27.12
CA SER A 3 -32.16 -33.71 27.44
C SER A 3 -32.67 -33.50 28.88
N PRO A 4 -32.43 -32.34 29.51
CA PRO A 4 -33.30 -31.85 30.57
C PRO A 4 -34.26 -30.79 30.04
N ARG A 5 -35.51 -30.94 30.50
CA ARG A 5 -36.73 -30.24 30.11
C ARG A 5 -36.85 -28.87 30.76
N CYS A 6 -37.55 -27.99 30.04
CA CYS A 6 -38.16 -26.77 30.53
C CYS A 6 -39.32 -27.09 31.50
N HIS A 7 -39.46 -26.28 32.55
CA HIS A 7 -40.71 -26.10 33.29
C HIS A 7 -41.11 -24.64 33.23
N GLY A 8 -42.30 -24.40 32.68
CA GLY A 8 -43.00 -23.13 32.73
C GLY A 8 -43.67 -22.94 34.09
N GLY A 9 -43.77 -21.69 34.49
CA GLY A 9 -44.53 -21.23 35.65
C GLY A 9 -45.08 -19.84 35.33
N GLU A 10 -46.36 -19.67 35.65
CA GLU A 10 -47.29 -18.66 35.15
C GLU A 10 -47.03 -17.23 35.66
N ILE A 11 -47.59 -16.29 34.90
CA ILE A 11 -47.69 -14.85 35.15
C ILE A 11 -48.88 -14.57 36.09
N PRO A 12 -48.77 -13.62 37.03
CA PRO A 12 -49.92 -12.82 37.45
C PRO A 12 -49.81 -11.36 36.99
N ILE A 13 -50.98 -10.84 36.63
CA ILE A 13 -51.26 -9.52 36.06
C ILE A 13 -51.39 -8.47 37.17
N GLY A 14 -50.86 -7.26 36.92
CA GLY A 14 -51.45 -5.99 37.37
C GLY A 14 -50.67 -5.17 38.40
N LEU A 15 -50.03 -4.09 37.95
CA LEU A 15 -50.31 -2.69 38.34
C LEU A 15 -49.24 -1.73 37.80
N THR A 16 -49.68 -0.48 37.68
CA THR A 16 -49.14 0.63 36.89
C THR A 16 -48.06 1.47 37.60
N SER A 17 -47.39 2.28 36.78
CA SER A 17 -46.66 3.53 37.07
C SER A 17 -45.20 3.44 37.53
N ALA A 18 -44.39 4.21 36.80
CA ALA A 18 -43.12 4.88 37.10
C ALA A 18 -42.21 4.35 38.24
N ASP A 19 -40.92 4.32 37.91
CA ASP A 19 -39.77 4.18 38.80
C ASP A 19 -39.33 2.76 39.21
N ALA A 20 -38.65 2.09 38.29
CA ALA A 20 -37.67 1.06 38.62
C ALA A 20 -36.44 1.13 37.70
N ALA A 21 -35.82 2.31 37.64
CA ALA A 21 -34.45 2.46 37.15
C ALA A 21 -33.48 2.05 38.27
N LYS A 22 -32.98 0.81 38.25
CA LYS A 22 -31.63 0.43 38.72
C LYS A 22 -31.39 -1.07 38.60
N ARG A 23 -30.21 -1.38 38.05
CA ARG A 23 -29.52 -2.67 37.95
C ARG A 23 -30.10 -3.63 36.93
N TRP A 24 -29.28 -3.93 35.92
CA TRP A 24 -28.90 -5.24 35.37
C TRP A 24 -28.31 -4.97 33.99
N THR A 25 -27.04 -4.55 33.95
CA THR A 25 -26.24 -4.52 32.72
C THR A 25 -25.29 -5.72 32.76
N SER A 26 -25.74 -6.84 32.20
CA SER A 26 -24.84 -7.90 31.74
C SER A 26 -24.06 -7.37 30.54
N ARG A 27 -22.76 -7.13 30.72
CA ARG A 27 -21.82 -6.71 29.68
C ARG A 27 -21.78 -7.75 28.55
N PRO A 28 -22.01 -7.40 27.28
CA PRO A 28 -21.44 -8.15 26.17
C PRO A 28 -19.96 -7.82 26.07
N VAL A 29 -19.13 -8.84 25.86
CA VAL A 29 -17.70 -8.69 25.57
C VAL A 29 -17.57 -8.07 24.19
N GLN A 30 -17.30 -6.77 24.18
CA GLN A 30 -17.01 -5.98 22.99
C GLN A 30 -15.53 -6.19 22.64
N CYS A 31 -15.26 -6.88 21.53
CA CYS A 31 -13.91 -6.98 20.97
C CYS A 31 -13.64 -5.74 20.12
N ASP A 32 -13.15 -4.67 20.75
CA ASP A 32 -12.71 -3.47 20.08
C ASP A 32 -11.38 -3.73 19.34
N TYR A 33 -11.48 -4.07 18.05
CA TYR A 33 -10.40 -3.81 17.10
C TYR A 33 -10.68 -2.43 16.50
N ALA A 34 -10.22 -1.41 17.21
CA ALA A 34 -10.11 -0.04 16.73
C ALA A 34 -8.62 0.25 16.50
N ILE A 35 -8.28 0.76 15.32
CA ILE A 35 -7.02 1.47 15.12
C ILE A 35 -7.19 2.79 15.87
N GLU A 36 -6.76 2.81 17.13
CA GLU A 36 -6.73 4.00 17.97
C GLU A 36 -5.46 4.77 17.61
N VAL A 37 -5.60 5.91 16.90
CA VAL A 37 -4.47 6.81 16.59
C VAL A 37 -4.82 8.19 17.11
N MET A 38 -3.87 8.75 17.87
CA MET A 38 -3.98 10.04 18.57
C MET A 38 -4.09 11.25 17.61
N PRO A 39 -4.68 12.37 18.09
CA PRO A 39 -5.06 13.50 17.24
C PRO A 39 -3.87 14.35 16.76
N GLN A 40 -4.07 14.97 15.59
CA GLN A 40 -3.16 15.93 14.97
C GLN A 40 -3.07 17.24 15.76
N THR A 41 -2.05 17.39 16.60
CA THR A 41 -1.58 18.72 17.01
C THR A 41 -0.06 18.73 17.08
N ASN A 42 0.60 19.07 15.98
CA ASN A 42 1.82 19.88 15.89
C ASN A 42 2.39 19.84 14.47
N TRP A 43 1.88 20.73 13.61
CA TRP A 43 2.52 21.08 12.35
C TRP A 43 2.98 22.54 12.45
N PRO A 44 4.25 22.88 12.19
CA PRO A 44 4.66 24.27 12.16
C PRO A 44 4.08 24.94 10.91
N LYS A 45 3.25 25.95 11.12
CA LYS A 45 2.80 26.89 10.08
C LYS A 45 4.00 27.71 9.63
N ILE A 46 4.42 27.58 8.38
CA ILE A 46 5.31 28.55 7.75
C ILE A 46 4.44 29.71 7.27
N GLN A 47 4.60 30.89 7.89
CA GLN A 47 4.11 32.15 7.35
C GLN A 47 5.22 32.83 6.53
N PRO A 48 4.91 33.43 5.38
CA PRO A 48 5.88 34.25 4.65
C PRO A 48 5.93 35.65 5.28
N SER A 49 7.01 35.95 6.00
CA SER A 49 7.29 37.31 6.45
C SER A 49 8.01 38.06 5.34
N ILE A 50 7.26 38.87 4.58
CA ILE A 50 7.79 39.99 3.81
C ILE A 50 8.24 41.05 4.83
N LEU A 51 9.53 41.43 4.81
CA LEU A 51 10.01 42.60 5.52
C LEU A 51 10.80 43.49 4.55
N ILE A 52 10.17 44.58 4.12
CA ILE A 52 10.81 45.76 3.56
C ILE A 52 11.00 46.72 4.73
N VAL A 53 12.24 47.06 5.12
CA VAL A 53 12.57 48.36 5.72
C VAL A 53 14.00 48.78 5.33
N GLU A 54 14.10 50.07 5.04
CA GLU A 54 15.17 50.86 4.47
C GLU A 54 16.45 51.03 5.32
N ARG A 55 17.50 51.49 4.64
CA ARG A 55 18.78 52.00 5.16
C ARG A 55 18.61 53.10 6.21
N VAL A 56 19.39 53.02 7.29
CA VAL A 56 20.03 54.19 7.95
C VAL A 56 21.41 53.79 8.49
N ILE A 57 22.43 54.57 8.13
CA ILE A 57 23.82 54.54 8.66
C ILE A 57 23.92 55.61 9.77
N PRO A 58 24.67 55.35 10.87
CA PRO A 58 25.80 56.23 11.16
C PRO A 58 27.06 55.52 11.70
N SER A 59 28.18 56.21 11.46
CA SER A 59 29.59 55.92 11.76
C SER A 59 30.00 56.07 13.24
N ASN A 60 30.94 55.25 13.75
CA ASN A 60 32.33 55.68 14.03
C ASN A 60 33.25 54.60 14.64
N ARG A 61 34.55 54.80 14.38
CA ARG A 61 35.77 53.97 14.57
C ARG A 61 36.19 53.69 16.01
N VAL A 62 36.89 52.56 16.22
CA VAL A 62 38.21 52.49 16.90
C VAL A 62 39.09 51.41 16.23
N LYS A 63 40.38 51.74 16.01
CA LYS A 63 41.46 50.91 15.42
C LYS A 63 42.26 50.17 16.50
N LEU A 64 42.84 49.02 16.17
CA LEU A 64 44.11 48.50 16.72
C LEU A 64 44.80 47.58 15.68
N THR A 65 46.12 47.46 15.78
CA THR A 65 47.11 47.36 14.68
C THR A 65 48.00 46.11 14.71
N THR A 66 48.24 45.49 13.52
CA THR A 66 49.49 44.85 12.97
C THR A 66 50.17 43.63 13.67
N PRO A 67 51.14 42.89 13.06
CA PRO A 67 51.52 42.60 11.64
C PRO A 67 51.87 41.10 11.31
N THR A 68 52.04 40.79 10.01
CA THR A 68 52.77 39.65 9.34
C THR A 68 54.27 39.53 9.72
N PRO A 69 55.05 38.41 9.49
CA PRO A 69 55.40 37.90 8.13
C PRO A 69 55.95 36.44 7.91
N ARG A 70 56.00 36.05 6.61
CA ARG A 70 57.03 35.32 5.79
C ARG A 70 57.35 33.80 5.89
N SER A 71 57.68 33.29 4.68
CA SER A 71 58.10 31.98 4.12
C SER A 71 59.59 31.59 4.38
N PRO A 72 60.14 30.43 3.90
CA PRO A 72 60.70 30.22 2.52
C PRO A 72 60.60 28.75 1.93
N LEU A 73 60.49 28.50 0.60
CA LEU A 73 61.53 28.17 -0.47
C LEU A 73 62.39 26.89 -0.19
N ASP A 74 62.87 26.01 -1.09
CA ASP A 74 62.96 25.93 -2.57
C ASP A 74 63.53 24.55 -3.04
N SER A 75 63.49 24.30 -4.37
CA SER A 75 64.55 23.71 -5.23
C SER A 75 64.58 22.25 -5.77
N HIS A 76 64.56 22.19 -7.12
CA HIS A 76 65.54 21.62 -8.08
C HIS A 76 65.46 20.18 -8.70
N ARG A 77 65.23 20.20 -10.03
CA ARG A 77 66.05 19.70 -11.20
C ARG A 77 65.96 18.25 -11.75
N GLU A 78 66.24 18.22 -13.06
CA GLU A 78 65.99 17.25 -14.13
C GLU A 78 66.99 16.09 -14.34
N SER A 79 66.65 15.23 -15.33
CA SER A 79 67.49 14.52 -16.35
C SER A 79 67.68 13.00 -16.14
N ILE A 80 67.12 12.10 -16.97
CA ILE A 80 67.47 11.60 -18.33
C ILE A 80 68.35 10.31 -18.32
N LEU A 81 67.83 9.26 -19.00
CA LEU A 81 68.44 8.08 -19.67
C LEU A 81 69.31 7.07 -18.89
N ASN A 82 68.92 5.77 -18.98
CA ASN A 82 69.76 4.71 -19.59
C ASN A 82 69.04 3.33 -19.67
N LEU A 83 69.09 2.71 -20.86
CA LEU A 83 68.77 1.30 -21.17
C LEU A 83 70.07 0.53 -21.47
N PRO A 84 70.13 -0.80 -21.29
CA PRO A 84 71.16 -1.64 -21.89
C PRO A 84 70.66 -2.53 -23.06
N PRO A 85 71.56 -3.07 -23.92
CA PRO A 85 71.23 -3.62 -25.24
C PRO A 85 71.46 -5.14 -25.39
N SER A 86 70.82 -5.73 -26.41
CA SER A 86 71.24 -6.91 -27.22
C SER A 86 70.06 -7.30 -28.12
N PHE A 87 70.12 -7.83 -29.34
CA PHE A 87 71.14 -8.17 -30.33
C PHE A 87 70.37 -8.30 -31.66
N ARG A 88 70.90 -7.84 -32.81
CA ARG A 88 70.26 -8.02 -34.13
C ARG A 88 70.75 -9.29 -34.83
N ARG A 89 69.84 -10.01 -35.52
CA ARG A 89 70.09 -10.71 -36.81
C ARG A 89 68.77 -11.02 -37.57
N THR A 90 68.46 -10.18 -38.58
CA THR A 90 68.10 -10.48 -40.00
C THR A 90 67.48 -11.86 -40.36
N ILE A 91 66.26 -12.02 -40.92
CA ILE A 91 65.78 -11.94 -42.36
C ILE A 91 64.57 -12.94 -42.50
N PRO A 92 63.64 -12.98 -43.51
CA PRO A 92 63.00 -12.00 -44.41
C PRO A 92 61.43 -12.05 -44.45
N LYS A 93 60.88 -11.15 -45.27
CA LYS A 93 59.48 -10.88 -45.69
C LYS A 93 58.66 -12.08 -46.19
N ARG A 94 57.36 -12.10 -45.84
CA ARG A 94 56.21 -12.52 -46.69
C ARG A 94 54.98 -11.69 -46.34
N PRO A 95 54.17 -11.20 -47.30
CA PRO A 95 52.88 -10.59 -47.00
C PRO A 95 51.83 -11.70 -46.85
N ARG A 96 51.13 -11.73 -45.71
CA ARG A 96 49.86 -12.45 -45.59
C ARG A 96 48.79 -11.39 -45.34
N SER A 97 47.91 -11.24 -46.33
CA SER A 97 46.67 -10.48 -46.21
C SER A 97 45.89 -11.02 -45.01
N ILE A 98 45.79 -10.22 -43.95
CA ILE A 98 44.89 -10.48 -42.83
C ILE A 98 43.56 -9.82 -43.22
N LEU A 99 42.62 -10.65 -43.64
CA LEU A 99 41.22 -10.26 -43.76
C LEU A 99 40.69 -10.07 -42.33
N ILE A 100 40.61 -8.82 -41.87
CA ILE A 100 39.98 -8.47 -40.59
C ILE A 100 38.47 -8.64 -40.79
N PHE A 101 37.93 -9.77 -40.36
CA PHE A 101 36.49 -9.92 -40.14
C PHE A 101 36.15 -9.08 -38.92
N ALA A 102 35.70 -7.84 -39.13
CA ALA A 102 35.11 -7.02 -38.10
C ALA A 102 33.78 -7.67 -37.70
N LEU A 103 33.82 -8.45 -36.61
CA LEU A 103 32.62 -8.96 -35.95
C LEU A 103 31.94 -7.74 -35.31
N LEU A 104 31.01 -7.13 -36.04
CA LEU A 104 30.07 -6.14 -35.50
C LEU A 104 29.17 -6.88 -34.50
N MET A 105 29.62 -6.93 -33.25
CA MET A 105 28.78 -7.23 -32.11
C MET A 105 27.74 -6.11 -32.04
N PHE A 106 26.57 -6.32 -32.64
CA PHE A 106 25.39 -5.52 -32.34
C PHE A 106 25.05 -5.77 -30.88
N SER A 107 25.52 -4.88 -30.01
CA SER A 107 25.01 -4.74 -28.66
C SER A 107 23.54 -4.35 -28.77
N THR A 108 22.66 -5.34 -28.64
CA THR A 108 21.24 -5.07 -28.41
C THR A 108 21.16 -4.20 -27.15
N PRO A 109 20.57 -2.99 -27.22
CA PRO A 109 20.34 -2.24 -26.01
C PRO A 109 19.48 -3.12 -25.11
N ALA A 110 19.96 -3.39 -23.90
CA ALA A 110 19.13 -4.00 -22.87
C ALA A 110 17.92 -3.08 -22.72
N LEU A 111 16.74 -3.58 -23.10
CA LEU A 111 15.49 -2.86 -22.93
C LEU A 111 15.37 -2.60 -21.43
N VAL A 112 15.46 -1.34 -21.01
CA VAL A 112 15.21 -0.98 -19.62
C VAL A 112 13.75 -1.33 -19.35
N ALA A 113 13.52 -2.31 -18.50
CA ALA A 113 12.16 -2.70 -18.12
C ALA A 113 11.46 -1.48 -17.53
N ALA A 114 10.25 -1.18 -17.99
CA ALA A 114 9.47 -0.08 -17.44
C ALA A 114 9.17 -0.32 -15.96
N ASP A 115 9.24 0.74 -15.15
CA ASP A 115 8.89 0.67 -13.73
C ASP A 115 7.38 0.67 -13.51
N LEU A 116 6.60 1.28 -14.41
CA LEU A 116 5.15 1.19 -14.45
C LEU A 116 4.71 0.31 -15.63
N LEU A 117 4.12 -0.84 -15.35
CA LEU A 117 3.46 -1.67 -16.37
C LEU A 117 1.96 -1.38 -16.34
N THR A 118 1.34 -1.28 -17.51
CA THR A 118 -0.08 -0.96 -17.65
C THR A 118 -0.75 -1.82 -18.70
N ILE A 119 -2.01 -2.16 -18.47
CA ILE A 119 -2.93 -2.69 -19.48
C ILE A 119 -4.11 -1.73 -19.65
N ASP A 120 -4.64 -1.66 -20.87
CA ASP A 120 -5.71 -0.73 -21.25
C ASP A 120 -6.65 -1.42 -22.25
N ASN A 121 -7.96 -1.39 -22.00
CA ASN A 121 -8.98 -1.94 -22.90
C ASN A 121 -9.81 -0.86 -23.61
N GLY A 122 -9.36 0.39 -23.58
CA GLY A 122 -10.03 1.56 -24.13
C GLY A 122 -11.09 2.18 -23.22
N SER A 123 -11.60 1.44 -22.24
CA SER A 123 -12.54 1.96 -21.23
C SER A 123 -11.88 2.18 -19.87
N VAL A 124 -10.98 1.28 -19.48
CA VAL A 124 -10.22 1.36 -18.22
C VAL A 124 -8.76 1.06 -18.50
N LYS A 125 -7.90 1.82 -17.83
CA LYS A 125 -6.46 1.57 -17.74
C LYS A 125 -6.09 1.28 -16.31
N ILE A 126 -5.32 0.20 -16.09
CA ILE A 126 -4.80 -0.16 -14.77
C ILE A 126 -3.29 -0.42 -14.86
N GLY A 127 -2.56 -0.10 -13.80
CA GLY A 127 -1.11 -0.29 -13.77
C GLY A 127 -0.55 -0.66 -12.41
N ILE A 128 0.54 -1.43 -12.45
CA ILE A 128 1.36 -1.81 -11.29
C ILE A 128 2.74 -1.18 -11.39
N ASP A 129 3.35 -0.85 -10.25
CA ASP A 129 4.59 -0.07 -10.20
C ASP A 129 5.70 -0.79 -9.39
N ARG A 130 6.81 -1.08 -10.06
CA ARG A 130 7.98 -1.77 -9.50
C ARG A 130 8.60 -1.00 -8.35
N GLU A 131 8.66 0.33 -8.44
CA GLU A 131 9.23 1.19 -7.39
C GLU A 131 8.32 1.28 -6.17
N LYS A 132 7.07 0.84 -6.28
CA LYS A 132 6.05 0.89 -5.21
C LYS A 132 5.55 -0.50 -4.82
N GLY A 133 6.49 -1.44 -4.76
CA GLY A 133 6.22 -2.80 -4.27
C GLY A 133 5.36 -3.65 -5.22
N GLY A 134 5.25 -3.27 -6.49
CA GLY A 134 4.44 -4.00 -7.48
C GLY A 134 2.94 -3.94 -7.21
N ALA A 135 2.49 -3.00 -6.36
CA ALA A 135 1.09 -2.75 -6.07
C ALA A 135 0.41 -2.01 -7.23
N ILE A 136 -0.92 -1.94 -7.22
CA ILE A 136 -1.66 -1.11 -8.19
C ILE A 136 -1.52 0.35 -7.77
N THR A 137 -0.97 1.15 -8.68
CA THR A 137 -0.70 2.59 -8.47
C THR A 137 -1.33 3.46 -9.55
N TRP A 138 -1.92 2.84 -10.57
CA TRP A 138 -2.68 3.54 -11.60
C TRP A 138 -4.04 2.87 -11.81
N LEU A 139 -5.10 3.66 -11.77
CA LEU A 139 -6.43 3.27 -12.23
C LEU A 139 -7.10 4.51 -12.83
N SER A 140 -7.57 4.41 -14.06
CA SER A 140 -8.27 5.51 -14.75
C SER A 140 -9.33 4.95 -15.70
N SER A 141 -10.18 5.82 -16.22
CA SER A 141 -11.15 5.48 -17.28
C SER A 141 -11.13 6.49 -18.41
N ASP A 142 -11.82 6.17 -19.50
CA ASP A 142 -12.08 7.09 -20.61
C ASP A 142 -12.76 8.40 -20.19
N ARG A 143 -13.65 8.33 -19.18
CA ARG A 143 -14.38 9.49 -18.63
C ARG A 143 -13.67 10.19 -17.47
N TYR A 144 -12.68 9.54 -16.86
CA TYR A 144 -11.80 10.12 -15.85
C TYR A 144 -10.37 9.66 -16.11
N PRO A 145 -9.63 10.36 -17.01
CA PRO A 145 -8.30 9.95 -17.44
C PRO A 145 -7.19 10.24 -16.42
N GLN A 146 -7.54 10.87 -15.28
CA GLN A 146 -6.65 11.10 -14.16
C GLN A 146 -6.54 9.84 -13.30
N ASN A 147 -5.48 9.74 -12.51
CA ASN A 147 -5.28 8.60 -11.61
C ASN A 147 -6.26 8.67 -10.43
N ILE A 148 -7.00 7.58 -10.22
CA ILE A 148 -7.94 7.40 -9.11
C ILE A 148 -7.22 6.92 -7.85
N VAL A 149 -6.05 6.29 -7.99
CA VAL A 149 -5.32 5.68 -6.87
C VAL A 149 -4.52 6.75 -6.14
N ASN A 150 -4.62 6.80 -4.81
CA ASN A 150 -3.68 7.59 -4.01
C ASN A 150 -2.34 6.83 -3.94
N ILE A 151 -1.23 7.54 -4.05
CA ILE A 151 0.15 7.01 -4.09
C ILE A 151 1.09 7.81 -3.19
N ALA A 152 0.54 8.52 -2.20
CA ALA A 152 1.27 9.52 -1.44
C ALA A 152 2.38 8.91 -0.54
N ASP A 153 2.25 7.64 -0.15
CA ASP A 153 3.27 6.89 0.58
C ASP A 153 3.09 5.36 0.41
N PRO A 154 3.99 4.52 0.98
CA PRO A 154 3.89 3.06 0.90
C PRO A 154 2.61 2.45 1.51
N GLY A 155 1.91 3.16 2.38
CA GLY A 155 0.68 2.69 3.02
C GLY A 155 -0.59 2.99 2.21
N ARG A 156 -0.53 3.92 1.26
CA ARG A 156 -1.68 4.36 0.48
C ARG A 156 -1.50 3.99 -0.98
N LEU A 157 -2.07 2.84 -1.36
CA LEU A 157 -2.10 2.24 -2.70
C LEU A 157 -3.36 1.36 -2.81
N ILE A 158 -3.54 0.60 -3.90
CA ILE A 158 -4.40 -0.59 -3.89
C ILE A 158 -3.49 -1.81 -3.71
N GLN A 159 -3.56 -2.45 -2.54
CA GLN A 159 -2.50 -3.36 -2.10
C GLN A 159 -2.93 -4.45 -1.11
N GLN A 160 -2.06 -5.45 -0.96
CA GLN A 160 -2.15 -6.50 0.05
C GLN A 160 -1.62 -6.03 1.43
N SER A 161 -2.39 -6.33 2.49
CA SER A 161 -2.10 -5.96 3.89
C SER A 161 -2.62 -7.05 4.83
N TYR A 162 -1.75 -7.63 5.65
CA TYR A 162 -2.11 -8.77 6.51
C TYR A 162 -1.63 -8.59 7.95
N TYR A 163 -2.23 -9.32 8.90
CA TYR A 163 -1.91 -9.25 10.32
C TYR A 163 -1.78 -10.66 10.91
N ALA A 164 -0.70 -10.91 11.67
CA ALA A 164 -0.53 -12.18 12.38
C ALA A 164 0.17 -12.02 13.75
N GLY A 165 -0.02 -13.02 14.61
CA GLY A 165 0.68 -13.13 15.88
C GLY A 165 0.34 -12.05 16.94
N LYS A 166 1.17 -12.02 17.99
CA LYS A 166 1.06 -11.07 19.12
C LYS A 166 1.31 -9.64 18.68
N ARG A 167 0.83 -8.67 19.47
CA ARG A 167 1.29 -7.29 19.37
C ARG A 167 2.58 -7.16 20.19
N LEU A 168 3.62 -6.58 19.61
CA LEU A 168 4.93 -6.41 20.22
C LEU A 168 5.27 -4.92 20.30
N ASP A 169 5.87 -4.51 21.40
CA ASP A 169 6.61 -3.25 21.47
C ASP A 169 8.05 -3.54 21.05
N ARG A 170 8.43 -3.03 19.89
CA ARG A 170 9.76 -3.10 19.29
C ARG A 170 10.35 -1.70 19.12
N THR A 171 9.91 -0.72 19.91
CA THR A 171 10.39 0.67 19.79
C THR A 171 11.89 0.81 20.01
N SER A 172 12.48 -0.05 20.86
CA SER A 172 13.94 -0.16 21.04
C SER A 172 14.69 -0.66 19.80
N GLU A 173 13.99 -1.30 18.86
CA GLU A 173 14.52 -1.81 17.59
C GLU A 173 14.21 -0.86 16.41
N GLY A 174 13.57 0.28 16.67
CA GLY A 174 13.21 1.25 15.64
C GLY A 174 11.77 1.17 15.13
N GLN A 175 10.89 0.42 15.79
CA GLN A 175 9.45 0.46 15.53
C GLN A 175 8.90 1.88 15.72
N SER A 176 8.06 2.32 14.79
CA SER A 176 7.38 3.60 14.88
C SER A 176 6.53 3.67 16.15
N SER A 177 6.73 4.70 16.96
CA SER A 177 5.94 4.90 18.19
C SER A 177 4.45 5.13 17.92
N ALA A 178 4.08 5.54 16.71
CA ALA A 178 2.68 5.65 16.28
C ALA A 178 2.02 4.27 16.09
N TRP A 179 2.83 3.23 15.95
CA TRP A 179 2.43 1.85 15.70
C TRP A 179 3.15 0.94 16.71
N SER A 180 3.05 1.24 18.00
CA SER A 180 3.51 0.37 19.08
C SER A 180 2.46 0.26 20.20
N PRO A 181 2.20 -0.95 20.74
CA PRO A 181 2.67 -2.24 20.24
C PRO A 181 1.96 -2.60 18.92
N TRP A 182 2.57 -3.40 18.03
CA TRP A 182 1.99 -3.79 16.74
C TRP A 182 2.17 -5.28 16.42
N SER A 183 1.23 -5.82 15.64
CA SER A 183 1.29 -7.20 15.16
C SER A 183 2.20 -7.32 13.94
N TRP A 184 2.61 -8.55 13.60
CA TRP A 184 3.31 -8.80 12.34
C TRP A 184 2.39 -8.36 11.19
N ASN A 185 2.82 -7.35 10.43
CA ASN A 185 1.98 -6.70 9.43
C ASN A 185 2.73 -6.43 8.12
N PRO A 186 2.86 -7.43 7.23
CA PRO A 186 3.44 -7.24 5.92
C PRO A 186 2.52 -6.38 5.04
N ILE A 187 3.09 -5.35 4.43
CA ILE A 187 2.43 -4.46 3.47
C ILE A 187 3.16 -4.54 2.13
N GLN A 188 2.41 -4.71 1.05
CA GLN A 188 2.96 -4.84 -0.30
C GLN A 188 3.72 -3.59 -0.75
N GLY A 189 3.23 -2.39 -0.41
CA GLY A 189 3.85 -1.12 -0.79
C GLY A 189 5.14 -0.83 -0.02
N GLY A 190 5.19 -1.13 1.28
CA GLY A 190 6.38 -0.91 2.10
C GLY A 190 6.10 -0.53 3.56
N GLY A 191 7.14 -0.09 4.27
CA GLY A 191 7.07 0.35 5.67
C GLY A 191 6.84 1.86 5.83
N VAL A 192 6.18 2.30 6.90
CA VAL A 192 5.78 3.71 7.13
C VAL A 192 6.95 4.66 7.41
N GLY A 193 8.10 4.12 7.85
CA GLY A 193 9.22 4.94 8.29
C GLY A 193 8.98 5.66 9.62
N SER A 194 10.05 6.10 10.28
CA SER A 194 9.95 6.92 11.48
C SER A 194 9.28 8.27 11.17
N GLY A 195 8.13 8.56 11.79
CA GLY A 195 7.42 9.84 11.64
C GLY A 195 6.61 10.01 10.35
N GLY A 196 6.30 8.92 9.63
CA GLY A 196 5.36 8.90 8.50
C GLY A 196 5.81 9.66 7.26
N ARG A 197 7.12 9.98 7.15
CA ARG A 197 7.67 10.82 6.07
C ARG A 197 8.88 10.21 5.34
N THR A 198 9.42 9.10 5.82
CA THR A 198 10.56 8.40 5.20
C THR A 198 10.35 6.89 5.28
N GLY A 199 9.18 6.44 4.81
CA GLY A 199 8.94 5.02 4.57
C GLY A 199 9.80 4.51 3.42
N THR A 200 10.06 3.21 3.40
CA THR A 200 10.80 2.57 2.31
C THR A 200 9.87 1.63 1.55
N TRP A 201 9.99 1.64 0.23
CA TRP A 201 9.19 0.78 -0.64
C TRP A 201 9.65 -0.67 -0.55
N ALA A 202 8.71 -1.60 -0.69
CA ALA A 202 8.99 -3.03 -0.74
C ALA A 202 9.72 -3.41 -2.03
N ARG A 203 10.46 -4.52 -1.98
CA ARG A 203 11.28 -4.97 -3.10
C ARG A 203 10.50 -5.94 -3.99
N VAL A 204 10.49 -5.67 -5.28
CA VAL A 204 9.86 -6.52 -6.30
C VAL A 204 10.89 -7.50 -6.88
N THR A 205 10.59 -8.80 -6.83
CA THR A 205 11.46 -9.89 -7.32
C THR A 205 11.08 -10.37 -8.72
N GLN A 206 9.80 -10.29 -9.09
CA GLN A 206 9.32 -10.58 -10.44
C GLN A 206 8.27 -9.55 -10.84
N PHE A 207 8.27 -9.17 -12.11
CA PHE A 207 7.42 -8.10 -12.62
C PHE A 207 7.36 -8.18 -14.13
N GLU A 208 6.19 -8.52 -14.65
CA GLU A 208 6.00 -8.82 -16.07
C GLU A 208 4.58 -8.44 -16.50
N GLU A 209 4.46 -8.14 -17.79
CA GLU A 209 3.19 -8.09 -18.50
C GLU A 209 3.24 -9.20 -19.54
N SER A 210 2.23 -10.06 -19.56
CA SER A 210 2.05 -11.08 -20.59
C SER A 210 0.57 -11.31 -20.81
N ASP A 211 0.15 -11.36 -22.08
CA ASP A 211 -1.23 -11.65 -22.47
C ASP A 211 -2.29 -10.76 -21.78
N ASN A 212 -1.99 -9.46 -21.61
CA ASN A 212 -2.82 -8.50 -20.87
C ASN A 212 -3.02 -8.84 -19.39
N VAL A 213 -2.08 -9.58 -18.80
CA VAL A 213 -2.00 -9.83 -17.36
C VAL A 213 -0.76 -9.15 -16.83
N LEU A 214 -0.94 -8.28 -15.83
CA LEU A 214 0.15 -7.72 -15.06
C LEU A 214 0.43 -8.64 -13.87
N PHE A 215 1.67 -9.10 -13.75
CA PHE A 215 2.12 -9.91 -12.62
C PHE A 215 3.20 -9.20 -11.82
N SER A 216 3.10 -9.29 -10.49
CA SER A 216 4.18 -8.92 -9.57
C SER A 216 4.39 -9.98 -8.49
N GLU A 217 5.66 -10.19 -8.13
CA GLU A 217 6.09 -10.88 -6.93
C GLU A 217 6.91 -9.91 -6.07
N THR A 218 6.55 -9.80 -4.80
CA THR A 218 7.09 -8.80 -3.88
C THR A 218 7.53 -9.45 -2.58
N ILE A 219 8.68 -9.01 -2.06
CA ILE A 219 9.05 -9.21 -0.66
C ILE A 219 8.54 -7.99 0.12
N PRO A 220 7.41 -8.11 0.84
CA PRO A 220 6.79 -6.99 1.54
C PRO A 220 7.65 -6.52 2.71
N LYS A 221 7.30 -5.37 3.27
CA LYS A 221 7.92 -4.85 4.51
C LYS A 221 6.93 -4.81 5.65
N LEU A 222 7.43 -4.84 6.88
CA LEU A 222 6.62 -4.60 8.07
C LEU A 222 6.21 -3.13 8.12
N TRP A 223 4.91 -2.86 8.23
CA TRP A 223 4.36 -1.50 8.24
C TRP A 223 5.00 -0.62 9.32
N ASP A 224 5.11 -1.16 10.53
CA ASP A 224 5.54 -0.47 11.75
C ASP A 224 7.05 -0.20 11.79
N MET A 225 7.81 -0.76 10.86
CA MET A 225 9.26 -0.61 10.75
C MET A 225 9.63 0.28 9.55
N ALA A 226 10.81 0.92 9.62
CA ALA A 226 11.25 1.80 8.55
C ALA A 226 11.71 1.06 7.29
N ASP A 227 12.43 -0.05 7.46
CA ASP A 227 13.07 -0.79 6.37
C ASP A 227 13.32 -2.26 6.78
N GLU A 228 12.30 -2.94 7.31
CA GLU A 228 12.37 -4.36 7.66
C GLU A 228 11.51 -5.17 6.69
N GLU A 229 12.14 -6.05 5.91
CA GLU A 229 11.43 -7.04 5.10
C GLU A 229 10.64 -7.96 6.01
N ALA A 230 9.38 -8.21 5.66
CA ALA A 230 8.58 -9.22 6.34
C ALA A 230 8.92 -10.57 5.72
N ASP A 231 9.13 -11.60 6.55
CA ASP A 231 9.34 -12.98 6.11
C ASP A 231 8.11 -13.54 5.39
N ALA A 232 7.92 -13.12 4.14
CA ALA A 232 6.77 -13.41 3.31
C ALA A 232 7.09 -13.16 1.83
N VAL A 233 6.22 -13.67 0.97
CA VAL A 233 6.16 -13.35 -0.46
C VAL A 233 4.72 -13.02 -0.78
N MET A 234 4.49 -11.92 -1.49
CA MET A 234 3.20 -11.55 -2.05
C MET A 234 3.24 -11.69 -3.56
N ARG A 235 2.20 -12.28 -4.14
CA ARG A 235 2.01 -12.33 -5.59
C ARG A 235 0.68 -11.70 -5.96
N GLN A 236 0.65 -11.04 -7.10
CA GLN A 236 -0.54 -10.40 -7.62
C GLN A 236 -0.63 -10.61 -9.12
N TRP A 237 -1.81 -11.03 -9.60
CA TRP A 237 -2.17 -11.07 -11.01
C TRP A 237 -3.32 -10.10 -11.23
N THR A 238 -3.13 -9.15 -12.14
CA THR A 238 -4.09 -8.08 -12.43
C THR A 238 -4.46 -8.13 -13.90
N ALA A 239 -5.74 -8.37 -14.19
CA ALA A 239 -6.25 -8.52 -15.54
C ALA A 239 -7.68 -7.99 -15.66
N PHE A 240 -8.13 -7.69 -16.86
CA PHE A 240 -9.55 -7.38 -17.08
C PHE A 240 -10.42 -8.64 -16.88
N GLU A 241 -11.59 -8.46 -16.28
CA GLU A 241 -12.58 -9.54 -16.20
C GLU A 241 -13.11 -9.84 -17.60
N PRO A 242 -13.04 -11.10 -18.07
CA PRO A 242 -13.48 -11.46 -19.40
C PRO A 242 -14.93 -11.03 -19.68
N GLU A 243 -15.14 -10.43 -20.86
CA GLU A 243 -16.45 -9.98 -21.34
C GLU A 243 -17.10 -8.86 -20.49
N MET A 244 -16.37 -8.26 -19.54
CA MET A 244 -16.90 -7.21 -18.67
C MET A 244 -16.08 -5.93 -18.78
N THR A 245 -16.51 -5.03 -19.67
CA THR A 245 -15.92 -3.70 -19.79
C THR A 245 -15.95 -2.96 -18.46
N GLY A 246 -14.84 -2.29 -18.13
CA GLY A 246 -14.73 -1.51 -16.91
C GLY A 246 -14.56 -2.32 -15.62
N VAL A 247 -14.24 -3.61 -15.73
CA VAL A 247 -14.03 -4.50 -14.59
C VAL A 247 -12.63 -5.10 -14.63
N VAL A 248 -11.92 -4.98 -13.52
CA VAL A 248 -10.60 -5.56 -13.31
C VAL A 248 -10.70 -6.61 -12.23
N CYS A 249 -10.20 -7.82 -12.50
CA CYS A 249 -10.02 -8.88 -11.54
C CYS A 249 -8.58 -8.84 -11.01
N VAL A 250 -8.43 -8.90 -9.69
CA VAL A 250 -7.13 -9.01 -9.04
C VAL A 250 -7.09 -10.26 -8.20
N GLN A 251 -6.15 -11.14 -8.52
CA GLN A 251 -5.86 -12.33 -7.73
C GLN A 251 -4.64 -12.08 -6.85
N CYS A 252 -4.76 -12.39 -5.56
CA CYS A 252 -3.72 -12.21 -4.57
C CYS A 252 -3.29 -13.55 -3.98
N GLU A 253 -2.01 -13.66 -3.68
CA GLU A 253 -1.44 -14.76 -2.90
C GLU A 253 -0.41 -14.22 -1.92
N LEU A 254 -0.62 -14.52 -0.64
CA LEU A 254 0.40 -14.38 0.41
C LEU A 254 0.99 -15.74 0.70
N ARG A 255 2.32 -15.84 0.75
CA ARG A 255 3.03 -16.94 1.40
C ARG A 255 3.80 -16.38 2.60
N THR A 256 3.40 -16.76 3.81
CA THR A 256 4.19 -16.48 5.02
C THR A 256 5.38 -17.45 5.10
N LYS A 257 6.52 -16.94 5.56
CA LYS A 257 7.79 -17.68 5.69
C LYS A 257 8.43 -17.44 7.06
N ARG A 258 7.63 -17.13 8.08
CA ARG A 258 8.11 -16.76 9.41
C ARG A 258 8.80 -17.94 10.10
N HIS A 259 9.83 -17.61 10.88
CA HIS A 259 10.60 -18.59 11.67
C HIS A 259 9.80 -19.15 12.86
N GLU A 260 10.06 -20.41 13.25
CA GLU A 260 9.36 -21.07 14.37
C GLU A 260 9.51 -20.33 15.71
N ASP A 261 10.67 -19.73 15.91
CA ASP A 261 11.09 -18.99 17.11
C ASP A 261 10.82 -17.48 17.01
N ASP A 262 10.07 -17.01 16.01
CA ASP A 262 9.73 -15.59 15.90
C ASP A 262 8.98 -15.06 17.15
N ALA A 263 9.20 -13.78 17.47
CA ALA A 263 8.65 -13.16 18.68
C ALA A 263 7.12 -12.99 18.64
N TRP A 264 6.50 -12.98 17.46
CA TRP A 264 5.06 -12.84 17.29
C TRP A 264 4.31 -14.11 17.69
N GLY A 265 4.97 -15.27 17.64
CA GLY A 265 4.49 -16.56 18.12
C GLY A 265 3.34 -17.15 17.29
N GLU A 266 2.54 -17.99 17.95
CA GLU A 266 1.49 -18.80 17.30
C GLU A 266 0.45 -18.00 16.49
N ALA A 267 -0.13 -18.69 15.51
CA ALA A 267 -1.18 -18.19 14.65
C ALA A 267 -2.40 -17.72 15.46
N ARG A 268 -2.94 -16.55 15.11
CA ARG A 268 -4.15 -15.97 15.72
C ARG A 268 -5.17 -15.67 14.64
N MET A 269 -6.44 -15.78 15.00
CA MET A 269 -7.55 -15.31 14.15
C MET A 269 -7.51 -13.78 14.11
N SER A 270 -6.88 -13.23 13.09
CA SER A 270 -6.69 -11.79 12.90
C SER A 270 -7.54 -11.30 11.72
N PRO A 271 -8.11 -10.09 11.80
CA PRO A 271 -8.73 -9.44 10.64
C PRO A 271 -7.66 -9.11 9.60
N GLN A 272 -7.97 -9.35 8.33
CA GLN A 272 -7.13 -9.12 7.16
C GLN A 272 -7.83 -8.14 6.22
N GLU A 273 -7.08 -7.24 5.59
CA GLU A 273 -7.61 -6.34 4.57
C GLU A 273 -7.45 -7.01 3.20
N ILE A 274 -8.57 -7.34 2.54
CA ILE A 274 -8.58 -8.23 1.36
C ILE A 274 -9.30 -7.61 0.14
N PRO A 275 -8.82 -6.48 -0.41
CA PRO A 275 -7.54 -5.79 -0.13
C PRO A 275 -7.72 -4.52 0.72
N ALA A 276 -6.64 -3.75 0.92
CA ALA A 276 -6.70 -2.34 1.29
C ALA A 276 -6.66 -1.47 0.02
N CYS A 277 -7.64 -0.57 -0.14
CA CYS A 277 -7.73 0.34 -1.28
C CYS A 277 -7.70 1.79 -0.81
N TYR A 278 -6.83 2.59 -1.42
CA TYR A 278 -6.77 4.04 -1.22
C TYR A 278 -7.00 4.77 -2.54
N PHE A 279 -8.05 5.59 -2.58
CA PHE A 279 -8.40 6.43 -3.71
C PHE A 279 -8.09 7.91 -3.41
N THR A 280 -7.98 8.72 -4.46
CA THR A 280 -7.87 10.17 -4.31
C THR A 280 -9.07 10.74 -3.56
N ARG A 281 -8.83 11.79 -2.78
CA ARG A 281 -9.79 12.28 -1.78
C ARG A 281 -11.07 12.85 -2.38
N ASN A 282 -11.10 13.19 -3.67
CA ASN A 282 -12.27 13.68 -4.39
C ASN A 282 -13.35 12.59 -4.65
N PHE A 283 -13.06 11.31 -4.46
CA PHE A 283 -14.04 10.21 -4.52
C PHE A 283 -14.83 10.10 -3.20
N ASP A 284 -15.45 11.19 -2.76
CA ASP A 284 -15.93 11.38 -1.39
C ASP A 284 -17.34 10.87 -1.10
N ALA A 285 -18.13 10.57 -2.13
CA ALA A 285 -19.46 9.98 -1.96
C ALA A 285 -19.36 8.45 -1.85
N VAL A 286 -19.52 7.92 -0.63
CA VAL A 286 -19.42 6.48 -0.34
C VAL A 286 -20.80 5.82 -0.33
N LYS A 287 -20.92 4.65 -0.96
CA LYS A 287 -22.16 3.87 -1.00
C LYS A 287 -21.91 2.38 -0.81
N SER A 288 -22.71 1.74 0.04
CA SER A 288 -22.81 0.28 0.12
C SER A 288 -23.79 -0.24 -0.93
N TYR A 289 -23.42 -1.29 -1.65
CA TYR A 289 -24.30 -1.90 -2.65
C TYR A 289 -25.28 -2.87 -2.00
N LEU A 290 -26.58 -2.68 -2.27
CA LEU A 290 -27.67 -3.49 -1.73
C LEU A 290 -28.12 -4.61 -2.69
N GLY A 291 -27.77 -4.50 -3.96
CA GLY A 291 -28.24 -5.39 -5.02
C GLY A 291 -29.42 -4.82 -5.79
N ASP A 292 -29.61 -5.33 -7.01
CA ASP A 292 -30.72 -4.98 -7.89
C ASP A 292 -30.78 -3.46 -8.17
N GLY A 293 -29.62 -2.85 -8.45
CA GLY A 293 -29.52 -1.41 -8.72
C GLY A 293 -29.59 -0.50 -7.50
N ARG A 294 -29.72 -1.03 -6.28
CA ARG A 294 -29.95 -0.22 -5.07
C ARG A 294 -28.68 0.04 -4.27
N TRP A 295 -28.63 1.24 -3.68
CA TRP A 295 -27.49 1.75 -2.92
C TRP A 295 -27.93 2.31 -1.57
N MET A 296 -27.04 2.23 -0.59
CA MET A 296 -27.16 2.93 0.69
C MET A 296 -25.98 3.89 0.83
N ALA A 297 -26.26 5.18 1.07
CA ALA A 297 -25.21 6.14 1.34
C ALA A 297 -24.56 5.84 2.70
N GLU A 298 -23.24 5.91 2.74
CA GLU A 298 -22.43 5.72 3.94
C GLU A 298 -21.73 7.04 4.29
N HIS A 299 -21.60 7.33 5.57
CA HIS A 299 -20.92 8.54 6.03
C HIS A 299 -19.99 8.24 7.18
N GLN A 300 -18.79 8.84 7.14
CA GLN A 300 -17.76 8.66 8.14
C GLN A 300 -16.94 9.94 8.25
N ALA A 301 -16.68 10.39 9.48
CA ALA A 301 -15.74 11.48 9.74
C ALA A 301 -14.31 11.04 9.37
N PRO A 302 -13.41 11.96 8.99
CA PRO A 302 -12.03 11.60 8.66
C PRO A 302 -11.36 10.75 9.73
N GLY A 303 -10.83 9.60 9.31
CA GLY A 303 -10.17 8.62 10.16
C GLY A 303 -8.64 8.65 10.04
N PRO A 304 -7.95 7.71 10.71
CA PRO A 304 -8.53 6.72 11.64
C PRO A 304 -9.15 7.36 12.92
N PRO A 305 -10.09 6.66 13.61
CA PRO A 305 -10.61 5.32 13.29
C PRO A 305 -11.50 5.31 12.04
N TRP A 306 -11.48 4.19 11.31
CA TRP A 306 -12.32 3.99 10.12
C TRP A 306 -13.76 3.65 10.53
N GLY A 307 -14.71 4.04 9.67
CA GLY A 307 -16.10 3.61 9.77
C GLY A 307 -16.24 2.14 9.40
N LYS A 308 -17.34 1.53 9.85
CA LYS A 308 -17.66 0.12 9.59
C LYS A 308 -18.97 0.00 8.82
N ALA A 309 -18.94 -0.73 7.72
CA ALA A 309 -20.13 -1.05 6.92
C ALA A 309 -20.25 -2.56 6.71
N ASN A 310 -21.47 -3.03 6.45
CA ASN A 310 -21.76 -4.44 6.15
C ASN A 310 -22.56 -4.53 4.84
N PRO A 311 -21.94 -4.23 3.68
CA PRO A 311 -22.65 -4.27 2.41
C PRO A 311 -23.16 -5.69 2.11
N PRO A 312 -24.47 -5.91 1.94
CA PRO A 312 -25.03 -7.25 1.79
C PRO A 312 -24.57 -7.93 0.49
N ARG A 313 -24.22 -7.15 -0.53
CA ARG A 313 -23.65 -7.65 -1.79
C ARG A 313 -22.12 -7.60 -1.84
N LYS A 314 -21.46 -7.48 -0.68
CA LYS A 314 -19.99 -7.53 -0.56
C LYS A 314 -19.28 -6.52 -1.49
N ALA A 315 -19.91 -5.35 -1.65
CA ALA A 315 -19.39 -4.28 -2.48
C ALA A 315 -19.68 -2.89 -1.90
N MET A 316 -18.69 -2.02 -2.02
CA MET A 316 -18.80 -0.59 -1.73
C MET A 316 -18.24 0.21 -2.90
N ALA A 317 -18.82 1.38 -3.16
CA ALA A 317 -18.41 2.28 -4.21
C ALA A 317 -18.13 3.67 -3.66
N MET A 318 -17.20 4.35 -4.31
CA MET A 318 -16.83 5.74 -4.06
C MET A 318 -17.01 6.51 -5.36
N PHE A 319 -17.65 7.67 -5.29
CA PHE A 319 -17.92 8.51 -6.46
C PHE A 319 -17.34 9.89 -6.26
N GLU A 320 -16.84 10.46 -7.35
CA GLU A 320 -16.49 11.88 -7.41
C GLU A 320 -17.66 12.70 -8.00
N ARG A 321 -17.50 14.02 -8.02
CA ARG A 321 -18.56 15.00 -8.34
C ARG A 321 -19.22 14.81 -9.71
N SER A 322 -18.50 14.40 -10.74
CA SER A 322 -19.07 14.18 -12.08
C SER A 322 -19.90 12.90 -12.18
N GLY A 323 -19.88 12.06 -11.14
CA GLY A 323 -20.56 10.78 -11.08
C GLY A 323 -19.69 9.60 -11.53
N GLN A 324 -18.42 9.83 -11.87
CA GLN A 324 -17.46 8.75 -12.03
C GLN A 324 -17.25 8.07 -10.67
N GLY A 325 -17.26 6.74 -10.68
CA GLY A 325 -17.01 5.94 -9.49
C GLY A 325 -16.01 4.82 -9.71
N VAL A 326 -15.56 4.31 -8.57
CA VAL A 326 -14.83 3.05 -8.43
C VAL A 326 -15.50 2.25 -7.32
N ALA A 327 -15.79 0.98 -7.58
CA ALA A 327 -16.29 0.04 -6.58
C ALA A 327 -15.31 -1.10 -6.36
N VAL A 328 -15.28 -1.58 -5.12
CA VAL A 328 -14.57 -2.80 -4.74
C VAL A 328 -15.62 -3.87 -4.49
N PHE A 329 -15.47 -5.03 -5.12
CA PHE A 329 -16.26 -6.24 -4.84
C PHE A 329 -15.33 -7.32 -4.31
N SER A 330 -15.58 -7.79 -3.09
CA SER A 330 -14.76 -8.82 -2.43
C SER A 330 -15.68 -9.88 -1.82
N PRO A 331 -16.14 -10.87 -2.62
CA PRO A 331 -17.12 -11.86 -2.20
C PRO A 331 -16.64 -12.75 -1.06
N THR A 332 -15.33 -12.88 -0.89
CA THR A 332 -14.71 -13.69 0.17
C THR A 332 -14.70 -13.01 1.53
N SER A 333 -15.04 -11.72 1.61
CA SER A 333 -15.10 -10.96 2.88
C SER A 333 -16.25 -11.43 3.78
N ARG A 334 -15.93 -11.77 5.03
CA ARG A 334 -16.89 -12.34 5.99
C ARG A 334 -17.21 -11.40 7.15
N GLU A 335 -16.48 -10.30 7.27
CA GLU A 335 -16.60 -9.33 8.36
C GLU A 335 -17.03 -7.94 7.85
N SER A 336 -17.16 -7.00 8.77
CA SER A 336 -17.42 -5.59 8.44
C SER A 336 -16.29 -4.98 7.63
N TRP A 337 -16.64 -4.16 6.64
CA TRP A 337 -15.69 -3.40 5.83
C TRP A 337 -15.26 -2.14 6.58
N ASN A 338 -13.97 -1.84 6.57
CA ASN A 338 -13.44 -0.55 7.04
C ASN A 338 -13.53 0.46 5.89
N PHE A 339 -13.98 1.68 6.15
CA PHE A 339 -13.98 2.74 5.14
C PHE A 339 -13.90 4.14 5.74
N GLY A 340 -13.57 5.12 4.91
CA GLY A 340 -13.75 6.54 5.25
C GLY A 340 -12.66 7.44 4.68
N PRO A 341 -12.87 8.77 4.79
CA PRO A 341 -11.87 9.74 4.39
C PRO A 341 -10.68 9.77 5.35
N HIS A 342 -9.51 10.14 4.85
CA HIS A 342 -8.34 10.53 5.63
C HIS A 342 -7.97 11.96 5.30
N GLY A 343 -7.51 12.71 6.30
CA GLY A 343 -7.10 14.10 6.14
C GLY A 343 -8.26 15.06 5.82
N SER A 344 -7.95 16.35 5.81
CA SER A 344 -8.90 17.42 5.51
C SER A 344 -8.83 17.84 4.04
N GLY A 345 -9.95 18.33 3.50
CA GLY A 345 -10.03 18.84 2.13
C GLY A 345 -10.34 17.77 1.10
N LEU A 346 -10.72 18.19 -0.10
CA LEU A 346 -10.82 17.35 -1.29
C LEU A 346 -9.56 17.49 -2.11
N SER A 347 -9.12 16.42 -2.74
CA SER A 347 -7.98 16.43 -3.65
C SER A 347 -8.13 15.35 -4.71
N SER A 348 -7.83 15.72 -5.95
CA SER A 348 -7.65 14.80 -7.08
C SER A 348 -6.17 14.52 -7.37
N ASP A 349 -5.24 15.10 -6.59
CA ASP A 349 -3.83 14.82 -6.73
C ASP A 349 -3.50 13.49 -6.04
N PRO A 350 -3.03 12.47 -6.78
CA PRO A 350 -2.74 11.16 -6.21
C PRO A 350 -1.54 11.18 -5.23
N SER A 351 -0.69 12.20 -5.27
CA SER A 351 0.46 12.34 -4.37
C SER A 351 0.14 13.04 -3.05
N GLU A 352 -1.08 13.59 -2.91
CA GLU A 352 -1.45 14.33 -1.71
C GLU A 352 -1.86 13.42 -0.54
N GLY A 353 -1.68 13.97 0.67
CA GLY A 353 -1.92 13.24 1.91
C GLY A 353 -3.37 12.75 2.11
N PRO A 354 -4.38 13.62 1.91
CA PRO A 354 -5.78 13.22 2.03
C PRO A 354 -6.15 12.13 1.00
N CYS A 355 -6.93 11.14 1.44
CA CYS A 355 -7.36 10.03 0.59
C CYS A 355 -8.71 9.44 1.06
N MET A 356 -9.27 8.53 0.28
CA MET A 356 -10.42 7.71 0.65
C MET A 356 -9.97 6.27 0.84
N HIS A 357 -10.24 5.69 2.00
CA HIS A 357 -9.89 4.32 2.33
C HIS A 357 -11.12 3.40 2.22
N VAL A 358 -10.93 2.19 1.71
CA VAL A 358 -11.85 1.06 1.86
C VAL A 358 -11.09 -0.26 1.94
N ALA A 359 -11.48 -1.10 2.90
CA ALA A 359 -10.95 -2.43 3.06
C ALA A 359 -12.08 -3.42 3.44
N PRO A 360 -12.50 -4.32 2.54
CA PRO A 360 -13.17 -5.57 2.93
C PRO A 360 -12.33 -6.36 3.94
N ILE A 361 -13.00 -6.92 4.97
CA ILE A 361 -12.32 -7.68 6.01
C ILE A 361 -12.72 -9.16 5.96
N ASP A 362 -11.72 -10.02 6.07
CA ASP A 362 -11.87 -11.45 6.37
C ASP A 362 -11.04 -11.80 7.61
N ARG A 363 -11.40 -12.86 8.31
CA ARG A 363 -10.71 -13.29 9.53
C ARG A 363 -9.99 -14.60 9.25
N VAL A 364 -8.67 -14.55 9.31
CA VAL A 364 -7.80 -15.66 8.90
C VAL A 364 -6.83 -16.00 10.02
N ARG A 365 -6.62 -17.29 10.27
CA ARG A 365 -5.58 -17.81 11.17
C ARG A 365 -4.26 -17.92 10.41
N LEU A 366 -3.64 -16.78 10.09
CA LEU A 366 -2.36 -16.80 9.38
C LEU A 366 -1.26 -17.35 10.29
N GLY A 367 -0.77 -18.53 9.94
CA GLY A 367 0.35 -19.20 10.60
C GLY A 367 1.71 -18.73 10.08
N ARG A 368 2.75 -19.33 10.67
CA ARG A 368 4.14 -19.01 10.32
C ARG A 368 4.50 -19.41 8.89
N GLN A 369 3.95 -20.55 8.46
CA GLN A 369 4.10 -21.12 7.12
C GLN A 369 2.70 -21.37 6.53
N SER A 370 2.12 -20.35 5.95
CA SER A 370 0.77 -20.37 5.37
C SER A 370 0.79 -19.83 3.95
N THR A 371 -0.11 -20.34 3.12
CA THR A 371 -0.45 -19.73 1.84
C THR A 371 -1.91 -19.32 1.85
N PHE A 372 -2.16 -18.03 1.66
CA PHE A 372 -3.50 -17.45 1.62
C PHE A 372 -3.78 -16.85 0.25
N ARG A 373 -4.91 -17.20 -0.35
CA ARG A 373 -5.33 -16.76 -1.69
C ARG A 373 -6.75 -16.24 -1.68
N TYR A 374 -6.99 -15.19 -2.44
CA TYR A 374 -8.33 -14.65 -2.71
C TYR A 374 -8.30 -13.84 -4.00
N ARG A 375 -9.49 -13.49 -4.49
CA ARG A 375 -9.67 -12.51 -5.55
C ARG A 375 -10.62 -11.42 -5.10
N TYR A 376 -10.45 -10.26 -5.71
CA TYR A 376 -11.37 -9.14 -5.63
C TYR A 376 -11.47 -8.47 -7.00
N TRP A 377 -12.49 -7.63 -7.16
CA TRP A 377 -12.73 -6.89 -8.38
C TRP A 377 -12.77 -5.39 -8.11
N LEU A 378 -12.24 -4.63 -9.06
CA LEU A 378 -12.41 -3.19 -9.17
C LEU A 378 -13.36 -2.92 -10.33
N ILE A 379 -14.40 -2.13 -10.10
CA ILE A 379 -15.43 -1.79 -11.09
C ILE A 379 -15.43 -0.28 -11.28
N VAL A 380 -15.16 0.20 -12.50
CA VAL A 380 -15.02 1.62 -12.80
C VAL A 380 -16.10 2.06 -13.79
N GLY A 381 -16.89 3.07 -13.43
CA GLY A 381 -17.97 3.59 -14.27
C GLY A 381 -18.84 4.58 -13.52
N ASP A 382 -19.98 4.93 -14.10
CA ASP A 382 -21.03 5.65 -13.35
C ASP A 382 -21.84 4.69 -12.46
N GLU A 383 -22.70 5.25 -11.61
CA GLU A 383 -23.49 4.48 -10.63
C GLU A 383 -24.35 3.37 -11.25
N ALA A 384 -24.97 3.63 -12.42
CA ALA A 384 -25.82 2.65 -13.10
C ALA A 384 -25.00 1.52 -13.71
N GLN A 385 -23.88 1.85 -14.35
CA GLN A 385 -22.98 0.85 -14.91
C GLN A 385 -22.33 -0.01 -13.83
N ILE A 386 -21.88 0.60 -12.73
CA ILE A 386 -21.30 -0.13 -11.60
C ILE A 386 -22.34 -1.11 -11.03
N ALA A 387 -23.58 -0.66 -10.81
CA ALA A 387 -24.62 -1.54 -10.27
C ALA A 387 -24.90 -2.75 -11.18
N SER A 388 -25.08 -2.53 -12.48
CA SER A 388 -25.32 -3.61 -13.46
C SER A 388 -24.18 -4.64 -13.49
N ARG A 389 -22.93 -4.16 -13.42
CA ARG A 389 -21.73 -5.03 -13.38
C ARG A 389 -21.62 -5.76 -12.06
N LEU A 390 -21.98 -5.14 -10.93
CA LEU A 390 -22.01 -5.80 -9.62
C LEU A 390 -23.06 -6.92 -9.55
N ASP A 391 -24.25 -6.74 -10.14
CA ASP A 391 -25.24 -7.81 -10.22
C ASP A 391 -24.73 -8.99 -11.07
N SER A 392 -24.03 -8.70 -12.16
CA SER A 392 -23.39 -9.70 -13.02
C SER A 392 -22.27 -10.46 -12.28
N LEU A 393 -21.37 -9.72 -11.59
CA LEU A 393 -20.31 -10.31 -10.77
C LEU A 393 -20.86 -11.12 -9.61
N TRP A 394 -21.92 -10.65 -8.96
CA TRP A 394 -22.59 -11.38 -7.89
C TRP A 394 -23.11 -12.73 -8.40
N THR A 395 -23.78 -12.74 -9.55
CA THR A 395 -24.28 -13.98 -10.16
C THR A 395 -23.15 -14.97 -10.47
N LYS A 396 -22.00 -14.48 -10.95
CA LYS A 396 -20.84 -15.32 -11.28
C LYS A 396 -20.06 -15.82 -10.06
N TYR A 397 -19.87 -14.95 -9.06
CA TYR A 397 -18.80 -15.13 -8.05
C TYR A 397 -19.25 -14.98 -6.59
N ALA A 398 -20.55 -14.87 -6.29
CA ALA A 398 -21.01 -14.77 -4.90
C ALA A 398 -20.63 -15.98 -4.02
N ALA A 399 -20.38 -17.15 -4.62
CA ALA A 399 -19.96 -18.36 -3.92
C ALA A 399 -18.44 -18.45 -3.71
N GLU A 400 -17.66 -17.50 -4.23
CA GLU A 400 -16.20 -17.54 -4.17
C GLU A 400 -15.69 -17.60 -2.73
N GLN A 401 -14.62 -18.37 -2.53
CA GLN A 401 -13.99 -18.55 -1.22
C GLN A 401 -12.53 -18.14 -1.27
N SER A 402 -12.07 -17.53 -0.18
CA SER A 402 -10.64 -17.43 0.10
C SER A 402 -10.11 -18.80 0.54
N HIS A 403 -8.86 -19.10 0.21
CA HIS A 403 -8.20 -20.37 0.50
C HIS A 403 -7.00 -20.15 1.39
N LEU A 404 -6.97 -20.82 2.55
CA LEU A 404 -5.83 -20.87 3.45
C LEU A 404 -5.30 -22.30 3.51
N ASN A 405 -4.05 -22.49 3.14
CA ASN A 405 -3.31 -23.75 3.33
C ASN A 405 -2.21 -23.51 4.36
N GLU A 406 -2.17 -24.33 5.40
CA GLU A 406 -1.04 -24.39 6.33
C GLU A 406 -0.07 -25.46 5.84
N HIS A 407 1.22 -25.12 5.82
CA HIS A 407 2.27 -26.09 5.55
C HIS A 407 2.75 -26.62 6.89
N SER A 408 2.58 -27.92 7.12
CA SER A 408 3.25 -28.61 8.23
C SER A 408 4.75 -28.63 7.96
N ASN A 409 5.56 -28.10 8.88
CA ASN A 409 7.01 -28.27 8.86
C ASN A 409 7.40 -29.74 9.06
#